data_AF-A0ABD6BPA5-F1
#
_entry.id   AF-A0ABD6BPA5-F1
#
_cell.length_a   1.000
_cell.length_b   1.000
_cell.length_c   1.000
_cell.angle_alpha   90.00
_cell.angle_beta   90.00
_cell.angle_gamma   90.00
#
_symmetry.space_group_name_H-M   'P 1'
#
loop_
_entity.id
_entity.type
_entity.pdbx_description
1 polymer ?
#
loop_
_entity_poly.entity_id
_entity_poly.type
_entity_poly.pdbx_seq_one_letter_code
_entity_poly.pdbx_strand_id
1 'polypeptide(L)'
;MRRLDRIERAVLALAALAVVARFIGLGTRPFHWDEARVGYWTLRSLDTGVYEYRPVAGGPFLYVVGRWLFGLGLTSDAAARVPVALIGGLLPLAALLFRRATLVDDDGTEESGETLVDTARLPRVGLSDAETVALALLLAVAPPLLYYSRVLRGDLPLAAFSLVAVGFALRARVRGDRRSVYAAAGAFGLALTTSGFVLATVLCWLLAAVLTVDEARLRGTDLATVRARASGLASWLVGRQVALLRGIVVALATAMFFYVPRGWTDLGRPSTVLTALDAGTVGAVERFLSVRVLGRHSPPTYTNDHPLLPFVVGNAEVLVAAALPVVGLAVYGFFRERYAGTRRPVVAFTTYWAGAGLLLYPVATEVNEPWVALHPLVPAAVPAAVGIVALWRHASAAV
;
A
#
# COMPACT_ATOMS: atom_id res chain seq x y z
N MET A 1 3.26 -18.46 25.55
CA MET A 1 3.03 -17.27 24.70
C MET A 1 4.22 -16.33 24.83
N ARG A 2 4.82 -15.87 23.72
CA ARG A 2 5.97 -14.93 23.76
C ARG A 2 5.50 -13.56 24.27
N ARG A 3 6.23 -12.95 25.21
CA ARG A 3 5.93 -11.59 25.69
C ARG A 3 6.29 -10.56 24.61
N LEU A 4 5.39 -9.59 24.41
CA LEU A 4 5.63 -8.47 23.51
C LEU A 4 6.74 -7.57 24.03
N ASP A 5 7.65 -7.15 23.16
CA ASP A 5 8.70 -6.22 23.53
C ASP A 5 8.21 -4.76 23.64
N ARG A 6 9.08 -3.85 24.08
CA ARG A 6 8.72 -2.44 24.30
C ARG A 6 8.24 -1.75 23.01
N ILE A 7 8.82 -2.09 21.87
CA ILE A 7 8.53 -1.46 20.58
C ILE A 7 7.21 -1.97 20.03
N GLU A 8 6.97 -3.28 20.12
CA GLU A 8 5.69 -3.89 19.77
C GLU A 8 4.54 -3.26 20.58
N ARG A 9 4.72 -3.10 21.90
CA ARG A 9 3.73 -2.42 22.76
C ARG A 9 3.51 -0.96 22.36
N ALA A 10 4.56 -0.22 22.05
CA ALA A 10 4.44 1.18 21.63
C ALA A 10 3.66 1.32 20.31
N VAL A 11 3.97 0.47 19.33
CA VAL A 11 3.25 0.48 18.04
C VAL A 11 1.79 0.04 18.20
N LEU A 12 1.52 -0.96 19.04
CA LEU A 12 0.13 -1.38 19.35
C LEU A 12 -0.66 -0.26 20.04
N ALA A 13 -0.05 0.47 20.98
CA ALA A 13 -0.69 1.61 21.62
C ALA A 13 -1.00 2.72 20.60
N LEU A 14 -0.07 3.04 19.70
CA LEU A 14 -0.29 4.01 18.62
C LEU A 14 -1.41 3.57 17.67
N ALA A 15 -1.46 2.28 17.30
CA ALA A 15 -2.55 1.74 16.49
C ALA A 15 -3.90 1.81 17.20
N ALA A 16 -3.97 1.48 18.50
CA ALA A 16 -5.19 1.58 19.28
C ALA A 16 -5.70 3.03 19.36
N LEU A 17 -4.81 3.99 19.64
CA LEU A 17 -5.13 5.42 19.63
C LEU A 17 -5.57 5.90 18.24
N ALA A 18 -4.89 5.43 17.19
CA ALA A 18 -5.22 5.73 15.80
C ALA A 18 -6.61 5.22 15.39
N VAL A 19 -7.00 4.02 15.85
CA VAL A 19 -8.35 3.49 15.67
C VAL A 19 -9.36 4.37 16.40
N VAL A 20 -9.17 4.63 17.70
CA VAL A 20 -10.09 5.46 18.49
C VAL A 20 -10.30 6.82 17.82
N ALA A 21 -9.22 7.51 17.44
CA ALA A 21 -9.28 8.83 16.80
C ALA A 21 -10.11 8.85 15.50
N ARG A 22 -10.10 7.75 14.73
CA ARG A 22 -10.83 7.64 13.45
C ARG A 22 -12.31 7.38 13.64
N PHE A 23 -12.71 6.81 14.77
CA PHE A 23 -14.11 6.54 15.09
C PHE A 23 -14.82 7.74 15.74
N ILE A 24 -14.08 8.68 16.35
CA ILE A 24 -14.66 9.90 16.95
C ILE A 24 -15.37 10.73 15.88
N GLY A 25 -16.70 10.77 15.93
CA GLY A 25 -17.53 11.53 15.00
C GLY A 25 -17.53 10.98 13.57
N LEU A 26 -17.37 9.67 13.36
CA LEU A 26 -17.25 9.08 12.02
C LEU A 26 -18.46 9.38 11.10
N GLY A 27 -19.65 9.55 11.68
CA GLY A 27 -20.89 9.86 10.96
C GLY A 27 -21.31 11.33 11.01
N THR A 28 -20.48 12.26 11.51
CA THR A 28 -20.93 13.65 11.73
C THR A 28 -21.08 14.46 10.44
N ARG A 29 -20.38 14.06 9.36
CA ARG A 29 -20.44 14.74 8.06
C ARG A 29 -21.27 13.92 7.06
N PRO A 30 -22.06 14.57 6.19
CA PRO A 30 -22.76 13.88 5.11
C PRO A 30 -21.76 13.23 4.15
N PHE A 31 -22.24 12.30 3.33
CA PHE A 31 -21.45 11.72 2.25
C PHE A 31 -20.99 12.77 1.24
N HIS A 32 -19.70 12.71 0.92
CA HIS A 32 -19.19 13.30 -0.31
C HIS A 32 -19.80 12.60 -1.54
N TRP A 33 -19.88 13.26 -2.69
CA TRP A 33 -20.49 12.68 -3.89
C TRP A 33 -19.85 11.34 -4.30
N ASP A 34 -18.54 11.19 -4.12
CA ASP A 34 -17.84 9.91 -4.32
C ASP A 34 -18.24 8.81 -3.33
N GLU A 35 -18.46 9.17 -2.06
CA GLU A 35 -18.94 8.21 -1.04
C GLU A 35 -20.36 7.76 -1.37
N ALA A 36 -21.21 8.72 -1.78
CA ALA A 36 -22.57 8.46 -2.22
C ALA A 36 -22.62 7.52 -3.41
N ARG A 37 -21.68 7.63 -4.35
CA ARG A 37 -21.57 6.71 -5.49
C ARG A 37 -21.30 5.27 -5.07
N VAL A 38 -20.37 5.05 -4.13
CA VAL A 38 -20.12 3.70 -3.56
C VAL A 38 -21.34 3.20 -2.80
N GLY A 39 -21.93 4.05 -1.95
CA GLY A 39 -23.11 3.73 -1.15
C GLY A 39 -24.33 3.37 -2.01
N TYR A 40 -24.60 4.14 -3.06
CA TYR A 40 -25.71 3.92 -3.99
C TYR A 40 -25.61 2.56 -4.67
N TRP A 41 -24.46 2.23 -5.28
CA TRP A 41 -24.28 0.93 -5.92
C TRP A 41 -24.33 -0.21 -4.91
N THR A 42 -23.83 0.01 -3.69
CA THR A 42 -23.96 -0.94 -2.57
C THR A 42 -25.42 -1.25 -2.26
N LEU A 43 -26.26 -0.23 -2.04
CA LEU A 43 -27.69 -0.38 -1.75
C LEU A 43 -28.44 -0.98 -2.94
N ARG A 44 -28.16 -0.51 -4.16
CA ARG A 44 -28.78 -1.03 -5.39
C ARG A 44 -28.51 -2.52 -5.56
N SER A 45 -27.30 -2.96 -5.22
CA SER A 45 -26.96 -4.38 -5.29
C SER A 45 -27.79 -5.21 -4.30
N LEU A 46 -28.02 -4.69 -3.08
CA LEU A 46 -28.78 -5.39 -2.06
C LEU A 46 -30.25 -5.49 -2.47
N ASP A 47 -30.81 -4.39 -2.96
CA ASP A 47 -32.16 -4.28 -3.48
C ASP A 47 -32.43 -5.27 -4.63
N THR A 48 -31.52 -5.37 -5.59
CA THR A 48 -31.69 -6.29 -6.74
C THR A 48 -31.25 -7.72 -6.46
N GLY A 49 -30.52 -7.98 -5.38
CA GLY A 49 -29.83 -9.25 -5.14
C GLY A 49 -28.60 -9.49 -6.03
N VAL A 50 -28.26 -8.54 -6.92
CA VAL A 50 -27.24 -8.70 -7.95
C VAL A 50 -26.03 -7.83 -7.67
N TYR A 51 -24.85 -8.42 -7.76
CA TYR A 51 -23.58 -7.71 -7.71
C TYR A 51 -22.82 -7.86 -9.02
N GLU A 52 -22.29 -6.76 -9.52
CA GLU A 52 -21.45 -6.71 -10.69
C GLU A 52 -20.41 -5.59 -10.53
N TYR A 53 -19.17 -5.84 -10.99
CA TYR A 53 -18.12 -4.83 -10.95
C TYR A 53 -18.49 -3.61 -11.81
N ARG A 54 -18.53 -2.44 -11.16
CA ARG A 54 -18.80 -1.15 -11.79
C ARG A 54 -17.61 -0.20 -11.57
N PRO A 55 -16.77 0.03 -12.60
CA PRO A 55 -15.60 0.92 -12.48
C PRO A 55 -15.95 2.34 -12.05
N VAL A 56 -17.18 2.80 -12.34
CA VAL A 56 -17.66 4.11 -11.92
C VAL A 56 -17.70 4.24 -10.39
N ALA A 57 -17.85 3.14 -9.63
CA ALA A 57 -17.84 3.12 -8.17
C ALA A 57 -16.43 2.91 -7.57
N GLY A 58 -15.37 2.95 -8.38
CA GLY A 58 -14.01 2.62 -7.96
C GLY A 58 -13.75 1.12 -7.97
N GLY A 59 -12.80 0.66 -7.14
CA GLY A 59 -12.52 -0.77 -7.00
C GLY A 59 -13.61 -1.52 -6.23
N PRO A 60 -13.78 -2.83 -6.46
CA PRO A 60 -14.86 -3.61 -5.85
C PRO A 60 -14.76 -3.83 -4.33
N PHE A 61 -13.60 -3.58 -3.71
CA PHE A 61 -13.35 -3.88 -2.30
C PHE A 61 -14.40 -3.27 -1.35
N LEU A 62 -14.54 -1.95 -1.37
CA LEU A 62 -15.46 -1.25 -0.46
C LEU A 62 -16.92 -1.50 -0.79
N TYR A 63 -17.23 -1.75 -2.06
CA TYR A 63 -18.58 -2.09 -2.49
C TYR A 63 -18.99 -3.46 -1.94
N VAL A 64 -18.16 -4.50 -2.10
CA VAL A 64 -18.46 -5.83 -1.56
C VAL A 64 -18.47 -5.83 -0.03
N VAL A 65 -17.48 -5.19 0.62
CA VAL A 65 -17.46 -5.08 2.10
C VAL A 65 -18.68 -4.30 2.61
N GLY A 66 -19.03 -3.18 1.96
CA GLY A 66 -20.21 -2.39 2.26
C GLY A 66 -21.50 -3.20 2.11
N ARG A 67 -21.59 -4.05 1.09
CA ARG A 67 -22.76 -4.94 0.88
C ARG A 67 -22.97 -5.86 2.08
N TRP A 68 -21.90 -6.46 2.60
CA TRP A 68 -22.00 -7.30 3.80
C TRP A 68 -22.45 -6.51 5.02
N LEU A 69 -21.89 -5.32 5.25
CA LEU A 69 -22.28 -4.45 6.37
C LEU A 69 -23.75 -4.00 6.28
N PHE A 70 -24.16 -3.53 5.10
CA PHE A 70 -25.52 -3.03 4.89
C PHE A 70 -26.55 -4.16 4.93
N GLY A 71 -26.18 -5.37 4.51
CA GLY A 71 -26.99 -6.58 4.68
C GLY A 71 -27.25 -6.96 6.14
N LEU A 72 -26.40 -6.51 7.08
CA LEU A 72 -26.63 -6.63 8.53
C LEU A 72 -27.48 -5.49 9.10
N GLY A 73 -28.04 -4.61 8.25
CA GLY A 73 -28.80 -3.44 8.67
C GLY A 73 -27.94 -2.23 9.08
N LEU A 74 -26.61 -2.29 8.92
CA LEU A 74 -25.69 -1.22 9.28
C LEU A 74 -25.56 -0.17 8.15
N THR A 75 -26.64 0.54 7.84
CA THR A 75 -26.75 1.44 6.67
C THR A 75 -26.44 2.92 6.94
N SER A 76 -26.00 3.26 8.15
CA SER A 76 -25.66 4.64 8.50
C SER A 76 -24.35 5.12 7.85
N ASP A 77 -24.19 6.44 7.69
CA ASP A 77 -22.94 7.06 7.20
C ASP A 77 -21.71 6.63 8.02
N ALA A 78 -21.88 6.53 9.34
CA ALA A 78 -20.83 6.04 10.23
C ALA A 78 -20.46 4.60 9.91
N ALA A 79 -21.46 3.71 9.81
CA ALA A 79 -21.26 2.29 9.53
C ALA A 79 -20.57 2.06 8.18
N ALA A 80 -20.97 2.81 7.15
CA ALA A 80 -20.37 2.72 5.83
C ALA A 80 -18.87 3.02 5.85
N ARG A 81 -18.41 3.96 6.69
CA ARG A 81 -17.00 4.37 6.79
C ARG A 81 -16.15 3.47 7.71
N VAL A 82 -16.77 2.54 8.46
CA VAL A 82 -16.07 1.63 9.39
C VAL A 82 -14.90 0.88 8.72
N PRO A 83 -15.05 0.27 7.52
CA PRO A 83 -13.94 -0.44 6.88
C PRO A 83 -12.71 0.43 6.66
N VAL A 84 -12.91 1.65 6.14
CA VAL A 84 -11.81 2.57 5.86
C VAL A 84 -11.19 3.11 7.15
N ALA A 85 -12.02 3.39 8.16
CA ALA A 85 -11.56 3.83 9.48
C ALA A 85 -10.70 2.77 10.18
N LEU A 86 -11.09 1.49 10.08
CA LEU A 86 -10.30 0.38 10.62
C LEU A 86 -8.99 0.21 9.86
N ILE A 87 -9.02 0.20 8.52
CA ILE A 87 -7.79 0.05 7.71
C ILE A 87 -6.81 1.18 8.02
N GLY A 88 -7.27 2.43 8.06
CA GLY A 88 -6.44 3.58 8.41
C GLY A 88 -5.96 3.55 9.86
N GLY A 89 -6.80 3.12 10.80
CA GLY A 89 -6.46 3.05 12.22
C GLY A 89 -5.44 1.96 12.56
N LEU A 90 -5.47 0.86 11.81
CA LEU A 90 -4.52 -0.24 11.95
C LEU A 90 -3.25 -0.05 11.12
N LEU A 91 -3.20 0.92 10.21
CA LEU A 91 -2.03 1.22 9.38
C LEU A 91 -0.72 1.42 10.16
N PRO A 92 -0.68 2.01 11.38
CA PRO A 92 0.53 2.09 12.19
C PRO A 92 1.21 0.74 12.44
N LEU A 93 0.45 -0.37 12.48
CA LEU A 93 1.01 -1.71 12.63
C LEU A 93 1.95 -2.10 11.48
N ALA A 94 1.77 -1.52 10.28
CA ALA A 94 2.64 -1.76 9.14
C ALA A 94 4.10 -1.37 9.44
N ALA A 95 4.35 -0.45 10.37
CA ALA A 95 5.70 -0.07 10.78
C ALA A 95 6.51 -1.28 11.28
N LEU A 96 5.87 -2.23 11.97
CA LEU A 96 6.52 -3.46 12.44
C LEU A 96 6.99 -4.34 11.29
N LEU A 97 6.51 -4.17 10.06
CA LEU A 97 7.03 -4.91 8.89
C LEU A 97 8.38 -4.37 8.43
N PHE A 98 8.65 -3.09 8.69
CA PHE A 98 9.89 -2.40 8.32
C PHE A 98 10.95 -2.42 9.43
N ARG A 99 10.61 -2.85 10.65
CA ARG A 99 11.56 -2.92 11.77
C ARG A 99 12.77 -3.80 11.43
N ARG A 100 13.95 -3.29 11.76
CA ARG A 100 15.26 -3.86 11.41
C ARG A 100 15.35 -5.32 11.80
N ALA A 101 15.85 -6.12 10.86
CA ALA A 101 16.14 -7.52 11.07
C ALA A 101 17.35 -7.95 10.23
N THR A 102 17.97 -9.04 10.63
CA THR A 102 19.15 -9.62 10.00
C THR A 102 18.72 -10.41 8.76
N LEU A 103 19.36 -10.19 7.61
CA LEU A 103 19.18 -11.07 6.46
C LEU A 103 19.84 -12.42 6.78
N VAL A 104 19.09 -13.51 6.63
CA VAL A 104 19.62 -14.87 6.69
C VAL A 104 19.97 -15.28 5.26
N ASP A 105 21.21 -15.73 5.02
CA ASP A 105 21.59 -16.28 3.72
C ASP A 105 20.83 -17.60 3.51
N ASP A 106 20.13 -17.72 2.37
CA ASP A 106 19.37 -18.91 1.95
C ASP A 106 20.32 -19.92 1.28
N ASP A 107 21.54 -20.11 1.83
CA ASP A 107 22.42 -21.22 1.43
C ASP A 107 21.86 -22.48 2.07
N GLY A 108 21.00 -23.15 1.31
CA GLY A 108 20.35 -24.40 1.66
C GLY A 108 21.31 -25.59 1.66
N THR A 109 22.30 -25.59 2.54
CA THR A 109 22.94 -26.81 3.02
C THR A 109 22.50 -27.03 4.46
N GLU A 110 21.60 -27.99 4.66
CA GLU A 110 21.52 -28.74 5.92
C GLU A 110 22.83 -29.52 6.10
N GLU A 111 23.96 -28.83 6.28
CA GLU A 111 25.16 -29.46 6.80
C GLU A 111 25.11 -29.38 8.32
N SER A 112 24.87 -30.55 8.89
CA SER A 112 25.05 -30.85 10.30
C SER A 112 26.43 -30.37 10.75
N GLY A 113 26.50 -29.31 11.54
CA GLY A 113 27.75 -28.86 12.12
C GLY A 113 27.63 -27.48 12.75
N GLU A 114 27.91 -27.41 14.05
CA GLU A 114 28.04 -26.18 14.85
C GLU A 114 29.04 -25.21 14.21
N THR A 115 28.59 -24.41 13.26
CA THR A 115 29.31 -23.20 12.85
C THR A 115 28.56 -22.03 13.47
N LEU A 116 29.15 -21.44 14.51
CA LEU A 116 28.74 -20.16 15.07
C LEU A 116 28.77 -19.10 13.95
N VAL A 117 27.69 -18.97 13.21
CA VAL A 117 27.52 -17.92 12.19
C VAL A 117 27.60 -16.58 12.94
N ASP A 118 28.65 -15.80 12.66
CA ASP A 118 28.86 -14.47 13.21
C ASP A 118 27.78 -13.51 12.66
N THR A 119 26.62 -13.51 13.33
CA THR A 119 25.47 -12.67 12.98
C THR A 119 25.78 -11.17 12.98
N ALA A 120 26.94 -10.73 13.50
CA ALA A 120 27.38 -9.35 13.45
C ALA A 120 27.77 -8.89 12.02
N ARG A 121 28.12 -9.82 11.13
CA ARG A 121 28.56 -9.52 9.74
C ARG A 121 27.42 -9.54 8.72
N LEU A 122 26.24 -10.03 9.09
CA LEU A 122 25.11 -10.13 8.17
C LEU A 122 24.48 -8.74 7.91
N PRO A 123 24.14 -8.42 6.64
CA PRO A 123 23.53 -7.13 6.31
C PRO A 123 22.18 -6.97 7.01
N ARG A 124 22.05 -5.91 7.81
CA ARG A 124 20.80 -5.55 8.49
C ARG A 124 19.94 -4.70 7.56
N VAL A 125 18.68 -5.11 7.37
CA VAL A 125 17.72 -4.36 6.54
C VAL A 125 16.57 -3.88 7.40
N GLY A 126 16.14 -2.64 7.15
CA GLY A 126 15.00 -2.03 7.84
C GLY A 126 15.34 -0.84 8.73
N LEU A 127 14.31 -0.38 9.43
CA LEU A 127 14.29 0.77 10.31
C LEU A 127 14.72 0.38 11.73
N SER A 128 15.53 1.21 12.38
CA SER A 128 15.80 1.06 13.81
C SER A 128 14.51 1.12 14.64
N ASP A 129 14.60 0.72 15.90
CA ASP A 129 13.46 0.70 16.82
C ASP A 129 12.80 2.08 16.98
N ALA A 130 13.62 3.14 17.10
CA ALA A 130 13.12 4.52 17.15
C ALA A 130 12.42 4.94 15.84
N GLU A 131 13.01 4.60 14.68
CA GLU A 131 12.42 4.91 13.37
C GLU A 131 11.13 4.10 13.13
N THR A 132 11.03 2.90 13.70
CA THR A 132 9.81 2.07 13.64
C THR A 132 8.67 2.74 14.41
N VAL A 133 8.95 3.21 15.63
CA VAL A 133 7.95 3.95 16.42
C VAL A 133 7.59 5.27 15.75
N ALA A 134 8.57 5.98 15.19
CA ALA A 134 8.33 7.22 14.45
C ALA A 134 7.46 7.00 13.20
N LEU A 135 7.70 5.93 12.44
CA LEU A 135 6.86 5.56 11.30
C LEU A 135 5.42 5.27 11.75
N ALA A 136 5.23 4.49 12.82
CA ALA A 136 3.92 4.21 13.37
C ALA A 136 3.19 5.50 13.81
N LEU A 137 3.91 6.43 14.44
CA LEU A 137 3.36 7.73 14.84
C LEU A 137 2.92 8.55 13.62
N LEU A 138 3.78 8.69 12.61
CA LEU A 138 3.45 9.43 11.38
C LEU A 138 2.23 8.84 10.66
N LEU A 139 2.15 7.51 10.54
CA LEU A 139 0.98 6.82 9.97
C LEU A 139 -0.29 7.01 10.81
N ALA A 140 -0.15 7.14 12.13
CA ALA A 140 -1.26 7.33 13.05
C ALA A 140 -1.87 8.73 12.94
N VAL A 141 -1.03 9.78 12.85
CA VAL A 141 -1.44 11.17 13.11
C VAL A 141 -1.28 12.13 11.93
N ALA A 142 -0.69 11.73 10.80
CA ALA A 142 -0.57 12.63 9.65
C ALA A 142 -1.96 13.13 9.21
N PRO A 143 -2.20 14.45 9.07
CA PRO A 143 -3.55 14.98 8.86
C PRO A 143 -4.30 14.38 7.66
N PRO A 144 -3.69 14.18 6.47
CA PRO A 144 -4.38 13.53 5.36
C PRO A 144 -4.75 12.07 5.66
N LEU A 145 -3.89 11.33 6.37
CA LEU A 145 -4.17 9.94 6.74
C LEU A 145 -5.31 9.86 7.77
N LEU A 146 -5.38 10.80 8.71
CA LEU A 146 -6.49 10.90 9.65
C LEU A 146 -7.80 11.22 8.92
N TYR A 147 -7.79 12.25 8.06
CA TYR A 147 -8.99 12.70 7.35
C TYR A 147 -9.51 11.64 6.36
N TYR A 148 -8.67 11.18 5.43
CA TYR A 148 -9.09 10.25 4.38
C TYR A 148 -9.31 8.82 4.85
N SER A 149 -8.88 8.49 6.07
CA SER A 149 -9.32 7.24 6.73
C SER A 149 -10.76 7.24 7.17
N ARG A 150 -11.46 8.36 7.00
CA ARG A 150 -12.87 8.51 7.39
C ARG A 150 -13.74 8.78 6.16
N VAL A 151 -13.24 8.50 4.97
CA VAL A 151 -13.92 8.69 3.68
C VAL A 151 -14.13 7.33 3.03
N LEU A 152 -15.35 6.97 2.65
CA LEU A 152 -15.68 5.72 1.95
C LEU A 152 -15.10 5.73 0.52
N ARG A 153 -13.79 5.53 0.39
CA ARG A 153 -13.07 5.57 -0.88
C ARG A 153 -11.86 4.64 -0.87
N GLY A 154 -11.52 4.09 -2.04
CA GLY A 154 -10.48 3.08 -2.23
C GLY A 154 -9.03 3.59 -2.12
N ASP A 155 -8.78 4.90 -2.14
CA ASP A 155 -7.41 5.46 -2.16
C ASP A 155 -6.60 5.15 -0.90
N LEU A 156 -7.17 5.36 0.29
CA LEU A 156 -6.46 5.00 1.52
C LEU A 156 -6.24 3.48 1.62
N PRO A 157 -7.27 2.61 1.44
CA PRO A 157 -7.06 1.17 1.41
C PRO A 157 -5.98 0.73 0.43
N LEU A 158 -5.94 1.32 -0.78
CA LEU A 158 -4.89 1.04 -1.76
C LEU A 158 -3.51 1.37 -1.20
N ALA A 159 -3.32 2.59 -0.68
CA ALA A 159 -2.02 3.02 -0.15
C ALA A 159 -1.60 2.15 1.06
N ALA A 160 -2.54 1.83 1.94
CA ALA A 160 -2.32 0.99 3.13
C ALA A 160 -1.92 -0.44 2.75
N PHE A 161 -2.71 -1.13 1.92
CA PHE A 161 -2.42 -2.49 1.50
C PHE A 161 -1.16 -2.58 0.65
N SER A 162 -0.87 -1.56 -0.17
CA SER A 162 0.38 -1.43 -0.90
C SER A 162 1.60 -1.37 0.03
N LEU A 163 1.54 -0.55 1.09
CA LEU A 163 2.63 -0.46 2.07
C LEU A 163 2.80 -1.80 2.81
N VAL A 164 1.70 -2.43 3.20
CA VAL A 164 1.70 -3.74 3.86
C VAL A 164 2.27 -4.84 2.95
N ALA A 165 1.93 -4.84 1.66
CA ALA A 165 2.47 -5.77 0.67
C ALA A 165 3.98 -5.63 0.54
N VAL A 166 4.50 -4.40 0.42
CA VAL A 166 5.96 -4.14 0.40
C VAL A 166 6.61 -4.55 1.72
N GLY A 167 5.98 -4.26 2.85
CA GLY A 167 6.47 -4.66 4.18
C GLY A 167 6.57 -6.18 4.33
N PHE A 168 5.57 -6.94 3.89
CA PHE A 168 5.62 -8.40 3.91
C PHE A 168 6.58 -8.97 2.86
N ALA A 169 6.73 -8.35 1.68
CA ALA A 169 7.74 -8.73 0.71
C ALA A 169 9.16 -8.57 1.29
N LEU A 170 9.40 -7.49 2.04
CA LEU A 170 10.62 -7.31 2.82
C LEU A 170 10.77 -8.40 3.89
N ARG A 171 9.70 -8.74 4.63
CA ARG A 171 9.74 -9.82 5.63
C ARG A 171 10.01 -11.19 5.01
N ALA A 172 9.49 -11.47 3.82
CA ALA A 172 9.77 -12.71 3.10
C ALA A 172 11.25 -12.85 2.75
N ARG A 173 11.93 -11.73 2.45
CA ARG A 173 13.39 -11.70 2.21
C ARG A 173 14.20 -11.91 3.47
N VAL A 174 13.79 -11.27 4.56
CA VAL A 174 14.53 -11.32 5.83
C VAL A 174 14.35 -12.66 6.53
N ARG A 175 13.10 -13.14 6.63
CA ARG A 175 12.76 -14.34 7.41
C ARG A 175 12.89 -15.63 6.63
N GLY A 176 12.96 -15.56 5.29
CA GLY A 176 12.96 -16.75 4.45
C GLY A 176 11.72 -17.63 4.71
N ASP A 177 10.54 -17.07 4.95
CA ASP A 177 9.34 -17.86 5.24
C ASP A 177 8.24 -17.69 4.19
N ARG A 178 7.54 -18.79 3.88
CA ARG A 178 6.43 -18.79 2.90
C ARG A 178 5.22 -17.98 3.37
N ARG A 179 5.03 -17.82 4.69
CA ARG A 179 3.88 -17.09 5.24
C ARG A 179 3.96 -15.61 4.88
N SER A 180 5.15 -15.01 4.96
CA SER A 180 5.35 -13.62 4.53
C SER A 180 5.12 -13.45 3.03
N VAL A 181 5.47 -14.43 2.19
CA VAL A 181 5.15 -14.40 0.74
C VAL A 181 3.63 -14.38 0.52
N TYR A 182 2.89 -15.26 1.18
CA TYR A 182 1.43 -15.32 1.04
C TYR A 182 0.75 -14.10 1.65
N ALA A 183 1.27 -13.55 2.75
CA ALA A 183 0.76 -12.31 3.34
C ALA A 183 0.99 -11.10 2.42
N ALA A 184 2.16 -11.01 1.76
CA ALA A 184 2.43 -10.00 0.76
C ALA A 184 1.47 -10.13 -0.43
N ALA A 185 1.27 -11.35 -0.91
CA ALA A 185 0.38 -11.62 -2.04
C ALA A 185 -1.09 -11.36 -1.70
N GLY A 186 -1.56 -11.72 -0.51
CA GLY A 186 -2.91 -11.40 -0.05
C GLY A 186 -3.13 -9.90 0.11
N ALA A 187 -2.16 -9.17 0.69
CA ALA A 187 -2.22 -7.71 0.76
C ALA A 187 -2.23 -7.06 -0.63
N PHE A 188 -1.43 -7.55 -1.57
CA PHE A 188 -1.47 -7.08 -2.95
C PHE A 188 -2.80 -7.43 -3.65
N GLY A 189 -3.34 -8.62 -3.40
CA GLY A 189 -4.68 -9.02 -3.85
C GLY A 189 -5.78 -8.08 -3.36
N LEU A 190 -5.70 -7.64 -2.10
CA LEU A 190 -6.59 -6.61 -1.57
C LEU A 190 -6.35 -5.26 -2.27
N ALA A 191 -5.10 -4.83 -2.43
CA ALA A 191 -4.76 -3.60 -3.16
C ALA A 191 -5.37 -3.57 -4.58
N LEU A 192 -5.28 -4.67 -5.34
CA LEU A 192 -5.88 -4.82 -6.68
C LEU A 192 -7.40 -4.57 -6.72
N THR A 193 -8.08 -4.75 -5.58
CA THR A 193 -9.54 -4.62 -5.48
C THR A 193 -9.98 -3.25 -4.97
N THR A 194 -9.06 -2.39 -4.55
CA THR A 194 -9.40 -1.11 -3.91
C THR A 194 -9.57 0.05 -4.89
N SER A 195 -8.66 0.19 -5.86
CA SER A 195 -8.68 1.27 -6.84
C SER A 195 -7.90 0.89 -8.10
N GLY A 196 -8.32 1.39 -9.24
CA GLY A 196 -7.59 1.24 -10.52
C GLY A 196 -6.20 1.89 -10.52
N PHE A 197 -5.93 2.77 -9.54
CA PHE A 197 -4.59 3.33 -9.34
C PHE A 197 -3.54 2.29 -8.92
N VAL A 198 -3.93 1.04 -8.64
CA VAL A 198 -2.97 -0.05 -8.41
C VAL A 198 -1.95 -0.20 -9.54
N LEU A 199 -2.33 0.13 -10.79
CA LEU A 199 -1.39 0.15 -11.92
C LEU A 199 -0.32 1.23 -11.73
N ALA A 200 -0.71 2.44 -11.33
CA ALA A 200 0.23 3.51 -10.98
C ALA A 200 1.13 3.09 -9.81
N THR A 201 0.58 2.41 -8.79
CA THR A 201 1.37 1.86 -7.68
C THR A 201 2.46 0.89 -8.17
N VAL A 202 2.10 -0.06 -9.03
CA VAL A 202 3.05 -1.05 -9.59
C VAL A 202 4.13 -0.33 -10.41
N LEU A 203 3.76 0.65 -11.24
CA LEU A 203 4.73 1.45 -11.99
C LEU A 203 5.66 2.24 -11.06
N CYS A 204 5.15 2.82 -9.97
CA CYS A 204 5.97 3.45 -8.94
C CYS A 204 6.96 2.45 -8.31
N TRP A 205 6.53 1.22 -7.99
CA TRP A 205 7.41 0.19 -7.44
C TRP A 205 8.50 -0.23 -8.41
N LEU A 206 8.16 -0.42 -9.69
CA LEU A 206 9.13 -0.77 -10.72
C LEU A 206 10.17 0.35 -10.89
N LEU A 207 9.72 1.60 -11.02
CA LEU A 207 10.62 2.76 -11.12
C LEU A 207 11.48 2.90 -9.86
N ALA A 208 10.89 2.76 -8.67
CA ALA A 208 11.62 2.81 -7.41
C ALA A 208 12.68 1.71 -7.27
N ALA A 209 12.37 0.49 -7.73
CA ALA A 209 13.32 -0.62 -7.74
C ALA A 209 14.51 -0.34 -8.66
N VAL A 210 14.24 0.15 -9.88
CA VAL A 210 15.28 0.54 -10.86
C VAL A 210 16.16 1.64 -10.28
N LEU A 211 15.57 2.72 -9.76
CA LEU A 211 16.32 3.85 -9.18
C LEU A 211 17.13 3.44 -7.94
N THR A 212 16.63 2.51 -7.12
CA THR A 212 17.38 1.99 -5.95
C THR A 212 18.61 1.18 -6.37
N VAL A 213 18.53 0.47 -7.50
CA VAL A 213 19.66 -0.27 -8.09
C VAL A 213 20.61 0.68 -8.80
N ASP A 214 20.10 1.68 -9.52
CA ASP A 214 20.92 2.66 -10.25
C ASP A 214 21.71 3.58 -9.30
N GLU A 215 21.07 4.06 -8.23
CA GLU A 215 21.75 4.83 -7.17
C GLU A 215 22.93 4.05 -6.57
N ALA A 216 22.85 2.71 -6.54
CA ALA A 216 23.98 1.87 -6.14
C ALA A 216 25.21 2.14 -7.01
N ARG A 217 25.02 2.13 -8.32
CA ARG A 217 26.07 2.18 -9.34
C ARG A 217 26.72 3.55 -9.34
N LEU A 218 25.91 4.61 -9.31
CA LEU A 218 26.38 6.00 -9.29
C LEU A 218 27.26 6.33 -8.08
N ARG A 219 27.13 5.58 -6.97
CA ARG A 219 27.96 5.74 -5.77
C ARG A 219 29.20 4.84 -5.73
N GLY A 220 29.59 4.25 -6.86
CA GLY A 220 30.78 3.42 -6.94
C GLY A 220 30.61 2.02 -6.35
N THR A 221 29.37 1.51 -6.21
CA THR A 221 29.19 0.07 -5.98
C THR A 221 29.69 -0.66 -7.22
N ASP A 222 30.73 -1.48 -7.07
CA ASP A 222 31.31 -2.24 -8.17
C ASP A 222 30.27 -3.12 -8.88
N LEU A 223 30.43 -3.28 -10.20
CA LEU A 223 29.56 -4.09 -11.04
C LEU A 223 29.50 -5.55 -10.56
N ALA A 224 30.60 -6.08 -10.02
CA ALA A 224 30.60 -7.43 -9.44
C ALA A 224 29.63 -7.52 -8.24
N THR A 225 29.60 -6.49 -7.38
CA THR A 225 28.68 -6.45 -6.23
C THR A 225 27.22 -6.32 -6.68
N VAL A 226 26.95 -5.51 -7.70
CA VAL A 226 25.58 -5.39 -8.27
C VAL A 226 25.16 -6.71 -8.90
N ARG A 227 26.05 -7.37 -9.66
CA ARG A 227 25.80 -8.68 -10.27
C ARG A 227 25.57 -9.76 -9.22
N ALA A 228 26.36 -9.78 -8.14
CA ALA A 228 26.18 -10.71 -7.03
C ALA A 228 24.82 -10.52 -6.33
N ARG A 229 24.36 -9.28 -6.15
CA ARG A 229 23.01 -9.00 -5.63
C ARG A 229 21.92 -9.45 -6.59
N ALA A 230 22.11 -9.26 -7.90
CA ALA A 230 21.16 -9.70 -8.91
C ALA A 230 21.09 -11.22 -9.00
N SER A 231 22.23 -11.92 -8.92
CA SER A 231 22.27 -13.39 -8.88
C SER A 231 21.68 -13.94 -7.59
N GLY A 232 21.94 -13.33 -6.43
CA GLY A 232 21.31 -13.70 -5.16
C GLY A 232 19.80 -13.46 -5.16
N LEU A 233 19.35 -12.40 -5.83
CA LEU A 233 17.93 -12.17 -6.09
C LEU A 233 17.33 -13.28 -6.97
N ALA A 234 18.01 -13.65 -8.06
CA ALA A 234 17.55 -14.70 -8.96
C ALA A 234 17.52 -16.07 -8.27
N SER A 235 18.56 -16.44 -7.52
CA SER A 235 18.61 -17.71 -6.77
C SER A 235 17.50 -17.76 -5.73
N TRP A 236 17.25 -16.67 -4.99
CA TRP A 236 16.12 -16.58 -4.07
C TRP A 236 14.77 -16.78 -4.78
N LEU A 237 14.57 -16.16 -5.95
CA LEU A 237 13.34 -16.32 -6.72
C LEU A 237 13.14 -17.77 -7.17
N VAL A 238 14.19 -18.42 -7.66
CA VAL A 238 14.16 -19.83 -8.10
C VAL A 238 13.91 -20.76 -6.92
N GLY A 239 14.63 -20.60 -5.80
CA GLY A 239 14.43 -21.38 -4.58
C GLY A 239 13.03 -21.22 -3.98
N ARG A 240 12.36 -20.09 -4.26
CA ARG A 240 11.00 -19.77 -3.78
C ARG A 240 9.92 -19.89 -4.84
N GLN A 241 10.22 -20.40 -6.03
CA GLN A 241 9.28 -20.40 -7.16
C GLN A 241 7.90 -20.99 -6.80
N VAL A 242 7.86 -22.09 -6.04
CA VAL A 242 6.60 -22.72 -5.62
C VAL A 242 5.81 -21.83 -4.66
N ALA A 243 6.48 -21.16 -3.72
CA ALA A 243 5.83 -20.22 -2.81
C ALA A 243 5.36 -18.96 -3.55
N LEU A 244 6.12 -18.48 -4.54
CA LEU A 244 5.73 -17.33 -5.36
C LEU A 244 4.53 -17.65 -6.24
N LEU A 245 4.51 -18.81 -6.91
CA LEU A 245 3.37 -19.30 -7.70
C LEU A 245 2.12 -19.46 -6.83
N ARG A 246 2.25 -20.07 -5.66
CA ARG A 246 1.14 -20.15 -4.69
C ARG A 246 0.71 -18.76 -4.19
N GLY A 247 1.65 -17.84 -4.03
CA GLY A 247 1.36 -16.43 -3.74
C GLY A 247 0.54 -15.79 -4.85
N ILE A 248 0.90 -15.98 -6.12
CA ILE A 248 0.10 -15.51 -7.26
C ILE A 248 -1.32 -16.05 -7.18
N VAL A 249 -1.50 -17.35 -6.89
CA VAL A 249 -2.83 -17.94 -6.69
C VAL A 249 -3.57 -17.26 -5.53
N VAL A 250 -2.92 -16.95 -4.41
CA VAL A 250 -3.54 -16.21 -3.28
C VAL A 250 -3.99 -14.82 -3.71
N ALA A 251 -3.15 -14.07 -4.43
CA ALA A 251 -3.49 -12.73 -4.91
C ALA A 251 -4.66 -12.77 -5.89
N LEU A 252 -4.62 -13.71 -6.85
CA LEU A 252 -5.69 -13.90 -7.84
C LEU A 252 -6.98 -14.36 -7.18
N ALA A 253 -6.94 -15.32 -6.26
CA ALA A 253 -8.14 -15.78 -5.53
C ALA A 253 -8.75 -14.65 -4.71
N THR A 254 -7.92 -13.82 -4.06
CA THR A 254 -8.37 -12.62 -3.36
C THR A 254 -9.04 -11.66 -4.34
N ALA A 255 -8.41 -11.32 -5.46
CA ALA A 255 -8.99 -10.44 -6.47
C ALA A 255 -10.30 -11.00 -7.04
N MET A 256 -10.33 -12.26 -7.43
CA MET A 256 -11.51 -12.95 -7.97
C MET A 256 -12.69 -12.94 -7.01
N PHE A 257 -12.45 -13.11 -5.71
CA PHE A 257 -13.51 -12.99 -4.72
C PHE A 257 -14.23 -11.64 -4.83
N PHE A 258 -13.52 -10.55 -5.10
CA PHE A 258 -14.14 -9.23 -5.22
C PHE A 258 -14.70 -8.96 -6.61
N TYR A 259 -14.04 -9.37 -7.69
CA TYR A 259 -14.46 -9.02 -9.06
C TYR A 259 -15.56 -9.91 -9.64
N VAL A 260 -15.66 -11.18 -9.23
CA VAL A 260 -16.64 -12.11 -9.78
C VAL A 260 -18.08 -11.65 -9.43
N PRO A 261 -18.98 -11.52 -10.42
CA PRO A 261 -20.36 -11.09 -10.21
C PRO A 261 -21.15 -12.13 -9.39
N ARG A 262 -22.22 -11.68 -8.74
CA ARG A 262 -23.10 -12.53 -7.89
C ARG A 262 -24.57 -12.25 -8.18
N GLY A 263 -25.43 -13.22 -7.89
CA GLY A 263 -26.89 -13.12 -8.06
C GLY A 263 -27.43 -13.77 -9.33
N TRP A 264 -26.58 -13.95 -10.36
CA TRP A 264 -26.94 -14.62 -11.62
C TRP A 264 -26.08 -15.86 -11.94
N THR A 265 -25.14 -16.21 -11.06
CA THR A 265 -24.25 -17.37 -11.26
C THR A 265 -24.89 -18.62 -10.67
N ASP A 266 -25.13 -19.61 -11.52
CA ASP A 266 -25.67 -20.91 -11.13
C ASP A 266 -24.57 -21.97 -11.22
N LEU A 267 -24.14 -22.49 -10.07
CA LEU A 267 -23.09 -23.50 -9.98
C LEU A 267 -23.46 -24.81 -10.69
N GLY A 268 -24.76 -25.09 -10.89
CA GLY A 268 -25.24 -26.26 -11.64
C GLY A 268 -25.15 -26.10 -13.16
N ARG A 269 -24.86 -24.88 -13.65
CA ARG A 269 -24.78 -24.56 -15.09
C ARG A 269 -23.39 -24.01 -15.44
N PRO A 270 -22.48 -24.86 -15.98
CA PRO A 270 -21.09 -24.48 -16.25
C PRO A 270 -20.91 -23.21 -17.10
N SER A 271 -21.81 -22.96 -18.04
CA SER A 271 -21.78 -21.75 -18.88
C SER A 271 -21.85 -20.47 -18.04
N THR A 272 -22.71 -20.43 -17.01
CA THR A 272 -22.84 -19.23 -16.16
C THR A 272 -21.63 -19.02 -15.26
N VAL A 273 -20.95 -20.10 -14.85
CA VAL A 273 -19.68 -20.04 -14.11
C VAL A 273 -18.59 -19.47 -15.01
N LEU A 274 -18.48 -19.95 -16.25
CA LEU A 274 -17.50 -19.43 -17.22
C LEU A 274 -17.75 -17.95 -17.53
N THR A 275 -19.00 -17.54 -17.73
CA THR A 275 -19.36 -16.12 -17.92
C THR A 275 -19.02 -15.27 -16.70
N ALA A 276 -19.24 -15.77 -15.48
CA ALA A 276 -18.89 -15.05 -14.26
C ALA A 276 -17.36 -14.91 -14.09
N LEU A 277 -16.60 -15.94 -14.45
CA LEU A 277 -15.14 -15.89 -14.45
C LEU A 277 -14.61 -14.90 -15.49
N ASP A 278 -15.14 -14.92 -16.72
CA ASP A 278 -14.80 -13.97 -17.77
C ASP A 278 -15.09 -12.52 -17.32
N ALA A 279 -16.30 -12.27 -16.83
CA ALA A 279 -16.71 -10.97 -16.31
C ALA A 279 -15.87 -10.49 -15.12
N GLY A 280 -15.40 -11.41 -14.27
CA GLY A 280 -14.53 -11.12 -13.13
C GLY A 280 -13.04 -10.97 -13.48
N THR A 281 -12.62 -11.40 -14.67
CA THR A 281 -11.21 -11.37 -15.12
C THR A 281 -11.03 -10.36 -16.27
N VAL A 282 -11.10 -10.83 -17.51
CA VAL A 282 -10.89 -10.03 -18.72
C VAL A 282 -11.96 -8.95 -18.82
N GLY A 283 -13.23 -9.31 -18.63
CA GLY A 283 -14.34 -8.38 -18.67
C GLY A 283 -14.23 -7.27 -17.62
N ALA A 284 -13.65 -7.55 -16.45
CA ALA A 284 -13.40 -6.52 -15.43
C ALA A 284 -12.35 -5.49 -15.91
N VAL A 285 -11.26 -5.98 -16.51
CA VAL A 285 -10.22 -5.11 -17.11
C VAL A 285 -10.78 -4.30 -18.26
N GLU A 286 -11.53 -4.93 -19.17
CA GLU A 286 -12.15 -4.26 -20.32
C GLU A 286 -13.12 -3.16 -19.86
N ARG A 287 -13.97 -3.43 -18.86
CA ARG A 287 -14.85 -2.41 -18.29
C ARG A 287 -14.08 -1.29 -17.65
N PHE A 288 -13.02 -1.60 -16.89
CA PHE A 288 -12.17 -0.58 -16.30
C PHE A 288 -11.56 0.32 -17.37
N LEU A 289 -10.94 -0.26 -18.41
CA LEU A 289 -10.34 0.48 -19.52
C LEU A 289 -11.39 1.30 -20.28
N SER A 290 -12.54 0.70 -20.58
CA SER A 290 -13.66 1.35 -21.26
C SER A 290 -14.13 2.60 -20.50
N VAL A 291 -14.36 2.49 -19.19
CA VAL A 291 -14.91 3.60 -18.39
C VAL A 291 -13.84 4.62 -18.00
N ARG A 292 -12.66 4.16 -17.56
CA ARG A 292 -11.66 5.00 -16.89
C ARG A 292 -10.53 5.50 -17.79
N VAL A 293 -10.29 4.82 -18.92
CA VAL A 293 -9.19 5.18 -19.84
C VAL A 293 -9.73 5.70 -21.16
N LEU A 294 -10.54 4.90 -21.85
CA LEU A 294 -11.06 5.22 -23.18
C LEU A 294 -12.22 6.24 -23.08
N GLY A 295 -13.15 6.02 -22.14
CA GLY A 295 -14.32 6.86 -21.93
C GLY A 295 -14.03 8.24 -21.33
N ARG A 296 -12.81 8.49 -20.86
CA ARG A 296 -12.44 9.74 -20.17
C ARG A 296 -12.56 11.00 -21.05
N HIS A 297 -12.57 10.82 -22.38
CA HIS A 297 -12.74 11.90 -23.36
C HIS A 297 -14.03 11.76 -24.21
N SER A 298 -14.95 10.85 -23.85
CA SER A 298 -16.20 10.65 -24.60
C SER A 298 -17.30 11.64 -24.17
N PRO A 299 -18.18 12.11 -25.09
CA PRO A 299 -19.33 12.95 -24.74
C PRO A 299 -20.26 12.28 -23.71
N PRO A 300 -20.93 13.04 -22.81
CA PRO A 300 -21.09 14.50 -22.79
C PRO A 300 -19.97 15.21 -22.02
N THR A 301 -18.84 14.54 -21.77
CA THR A 301 -17.66 15.14 -21.14
C THR A 301 -16.93 16.04 -22.13
N TYR A 302 -17.59 17.14 -22.52
CA TYR A 302 -16.97 18.24 -23.23
C TYR A 302 -15.88 18.82 -22.30
N THR A 303 -14.64 18.87 -22.78
CA THR A 303 -13.50 19.58 -22.17
C THR A 303 -12.87 19.04 -20.87
N ASN A 304 -12.69 17.72 -20.71
CA ASN A 304 -11.66 17.24 -19.78
C ASN A 304 -10.28 17.28 -20.46
N ASP A 305 -9.76 18.49 -20.69
CA ASP A 305 -8.34 18.63 -20.90
C ASP A 305 -7.65 18.06 -19.65
N HIS A 306 -6.72 17.12 -19.85
CA HIS A 306 -5.93 16.52 -18.78
C HIS A 306 -4.49 17.02 -18.85
N PRO A 307 -4.25 18.33 -18.60
CA PRO A 307 -2.89 18.85 -18.56
C PRO A 307 -2.21 18.30 -17.32
N LEU A 308 -1.07 17.64 -17.50
CA LEU A 308 -0.34 17.00 -16.40
C LEU A 308 0.05 17.99 -15.29
N LEU A 309 0.50 19.20 -15.66
CA LEU A 309 1.06 20.17 -14.71
C LEU A 309 0.04 20.63 -13.65
N PRO A 310 -1.19 21.08 -13.98
CA PRO A 310 -2.20 21.40 -12.97
C PRO A 310 -2.51 20.29 -11.98
N PHE A 311 -2.50 19.03 -12.42
CA PHE A 311 -2.73 17.88 -11.53
C PHE A 311 -1.54 17.62 -10.60
N VAL A 312 -0.31 17.76 -11.10
CA VAL A 312 0.91 17.68 -10.28
C VAL A 312 0.92 18.81 -9.25
N VAL A 313 0.60 20.04 -9.66
CA VAL A 313 0.53 21.22 -8.79
C VAL A 313 -0.54 21.03 -7.72
N GLY A 314 -1.77 20.66 -8.08
CA GLY A 314 -2.84 20.45 -7.09
C GLY A 314 -2.49 19.36 -6.08
N ASN A 315 -1.86 18.27 -6.52
CA ASN A 315 -1.37 17.23 -5.61
C ASN A 315 -0.27 17.75 -4.66
N ALA A 316 0.67 18.56 -5.17
CA ALA A 316 1.71 19.18 -4.37
C ALA A 316 1.17 20.21 -3.37
N GLU A 317 0.19 21.02 -3.77
CA GLU A 317 -0.50 21.99 -2.91
C GLU A 317 -1.15 21.30 -1.71
N VAL A 318 -1.81 20.16 -1.92
CA VAL A 318 -2.41 19.38 -0.83
C VAL A 318 -1.34 18.82 0.12
N LEU A 319 -0.24 18.29 -0.43
CA LEU A 319 0.87 17.80 0.37
C LEU A 319 1.52 18.91 1.20
N VAL A 320 1.69 20.10 0.65
CA VAL A 320 2.22 21.27 1.37
C VAL A 320 1.20 21.77 2.40
N ALA A 321 -0.07 21.93 2.04
CA ALA A 321 -1.08 22.48 2.93
C ALA A 321 -1.37 21.56 4.13
N ALA A 322 -1.42 20.24 3.91
CA ALA A 322 -1.89 19.29 4.91
C ALA A 322 -0.82 18.35 5.45
N ALA A 323 0.34 18.22 4.80
CA ALA A 323 1.39 17.26 5.19
C ALA A 323 2.81 17.82 5.15
N LEU A 324 3.00 19.15 5.13
CA LEU A 324 4.33 19.78 5.07
C LEU A 324 5.33 19.21 6.07
N PRO A 325 5.00 18.96 7.35
CA PRO A 325 5.95 18.36 8.29
C PRO A 325 6.43 16.98 7.82
N VAL A 326 5.52 16.12 7.33
CA VAL A 326 5.88 14.78 6.86
C VAL A 326 6.74 14.87 5.60
N VAL A 327 6.37 15.75 4.66
CA VAL A 327 7.12 15.97 3.41
C VAL A 327 8.51 16.52 3.70
N GLY A 328 8.63 17.54 4.54
CA GLY A 328 9.91 18.13 4.92
C GLY A 328 10.82 17.13 5.63
N LEU A 329 10.26 16.34 6.56
CA LEU A 329 10.98 15.25 7.22
C LEU A 329 11.40 14.16 6.23
N ALA A 330 10.58 13.84 5.23
CA ALA A 330 10.91 12.86 4.19
C ALA A 330 12.08 13.34 3.33
N VAL A 331 12.04 14.60 2.88
CA VAL A 331 13.13 15.23 2.12
C VAL A 331 14.43 15.25 2.94
N TYR A 332 14.35 15.70 4.20
CA TYR A 332 15.51 15.72 5.11
C TYR A 332 16.05 14.30 5.37
N GLY A 333 15.17 13.35 5.68
CA GLY A 333 15.52 11.96 5.91
C GLY A 333 16.18 11.29 4.71
N PHE A 334 15.67 11.56 3.50
CA PHE A 334 16.29 11.12 2.25
C PHE A 334 17.70 11.69 2.09
N PHE A 335 17.88 13.01 2.22
CA PHE A 335 19.20 13.62 2.06
C PHE A 335 20.19 13.18 3.14
N ARG A 336 19.74 13.02 4.38
CA ARG A 336 20.57 12.48 5.46
C ARG A 336 20.98 11.04 5.18
N GLU A 337 20.07 10.17 4.76
CA GLU A 337 20.42 8.81 4.34
C GLU A 337 21.37 8.81 3.13
N ARG A 338 21.13 9.71 2.18
CA ARG A 338 21.92 9.87 0.96
C ARG A 338 23.37 10.29 1.24
N TYR A 339 23.59 11.25 2.13
CA TYR A 339 24.91 11.86 2.33
C TYR A 339 25.66 11.39 3.58
N ALA A 340 25.00 10.76 4.55
CA ALA A 340 25.66 10.35 5.81
C ALA A 340 26.30 8.95 5.77
N GLY A 341 26.65 8.44 4.57
CA GLY A 341 27.39 7.18 4.38
C GLY A 341 26.61 5.89 4.66
N THR A 342 25.42 5.96 5.29
CA THR A 342 24.56 4.80 5.57
C THR A 342 23.59 4.55 4.42
N ARG A 343 23.58 3.33 3.85
CA ARG A 343 22.69 2.98 2.73
C ARG A 343 21.68 1.90 3.13
N ARG A 344 20.43 2.30 3.38
CA ARG A 344 19.31 1.36 3.54
C ARG A 344 18.45 1.34 2.28
N PRO A 345 18.47 0.24 1.49
CA PRO A 345 17.69 0.14 0.24
C PRO A 345 16.20 0.39 0.43
N VAL A 346 15.63 0.04 1.58
CA VAL A 346 14.21 0.26 1.89
C VAL A 346 13.85 1.75 1.99
N VAL A 347 14.76 2.59 2.49
CA VAL A 347 14.55 4.04 2.60
C VAL A 347 14.65 4.68 1.22
N ALA A 348 15.64 4.29 0.43
CA ALA A 348 15.77 4.72 -0.95
C ALA A 348 14.55 4.32 -1.80
N PHE A 349 14.16 3.04 -1.76
CA PHE A 349 13.00 2.52 -2.48
C PHE A 349 11.71 3.27 -2.12
N THR A 350 11.43 3.48 -0.84
CA THR A 350 10.21 4.20 -0.41
C THR A 350 10.26 5.68 -0.74
N THR A 351 11.44 6.30 -0.75
CA THR A 351 11.61 7.68 -1.24
C THR A 351 11.32 7.77 -2.75
N TYR A 352 11.89 6.86 -3.55
CA TYR A 352 11.68 6.86 -4.99
C TYR A 352 10.25 6.49 -5.36
N TRP A 353 9.60 5.60 -4.59
CA TRP A 353 8.18 5.33 -4.73
C TRP A 353 7.37 6.60 -4.45
N ALA A 354 7.62 7.29 -3.34
CA ALA A 354 6.94 8.55 -3.02
C ALA A 354 7.14 9.60 -4.14
N GLY A 355 8.37 9.80 -4.60
CA GLY A 355 8.71 10.74 -5.66
C GLY A 355 8.06 10.38 -7.00
N ALA A 356 8.11 9.11 -7.42
CA ALA A 356 7.41 8.62 -8.61
C ALA A 356 5.90 8.84 -8.50
N GLY A 357 5.34 8.69 -7.30
CA GLY A 357 3.93 8.91 -7.02
C GLY A 357 3.48 10.37 -7.22
N LEU A 358 4.39 11.34 -7.12
CA LEU A 358 4.07 12.75 -7.41
C LEU A 358 3.76 13.00 -8.90
N LEU A 359 4.14 12.07 -9.79
CA LEU A 359 3.90 12.18 -11.23
C LEU A 359 2.90 11.14 -11.72
N LEU A 360 3.08 9.86 -11.33
CA LEU A 360 2.30 8.75 -11.90
C LEU A 360 0.83 8.76 -11.46
N TYR A 361 0.50 9.21 -10.24
CA TYR A 361 -0.89 9.32 -9.83
C TYR A 361 -1.61 10.52 -10.48
N PRO A 362 -0.98 11.71 -10.60
CA PRO A 362 -1.51 12.78 -11.45
C PRO A 362 -1.77 12.37 -12.89
N VAL A 363 -0.90 11.56 -13.51
CA VAL A 363 -1.15 10.99 -14.86
C VAL A 363 -2.39 10.08 -14.87
N ALA A 364 -2.59 9.30 -13.81
CA ALA A 364 -3.63 8.27 -13.75
C ALA A 364 -5.01 8.78 -13.32
N THR A 365 -5.08 9.85 -12.53
CA THR A 365 -6.35 10.35 -11.99
C THR A 365 -7.14 11.13 -13.02
N GLU A 366 -8.46 10.97 -13.06
CA GLU A 366 -9.33 11.73 -13.97
C GLU A 366 -9.73 13.09 -13.41
N VAL A 367 -9.54 13.28 -12.10
CA VAL A 367 -9.97 14.47 -11.35
C VAL A 367 -8.84 14.92 -10.43
N ASN A 368 -8.70 16.23 -10.27
CA ASN A 368 -7.70 16.83 -9.39
C ASN A 368 -8.26 16.90 -7.97
N GLU A 369 -8.13 15.79 -7.24
CA GLU A 369 -8.78 15.62 -5.95
C GLU A 369 -7.79 15.31 -4.83
N PRO A 370 -7.99 15.85 -3.62
CA PRO A 370 -6.97 15.86 -2.59
C PRO A 370 -6.62 14.50 -1.95
N TRP A 371 -7.44 13.45 -2.12
CA TRP A 371 -7.07 12.09 -1.69
C TRP A 371 -5.93 11.47 -2.51
N VAL A 372 -5.63 12.00 -3.70
CA VAL A 372 -4.52 11.52 -4.53
C VAL A 372 -3.17 11.67 -3.81
N ALA A 373 -3.07 12.66 -2.92
CA ALA A 373 -1.88 12.92 -2.10
C ALA A 373 -1.51 11.77 -1.14
N LEU A 374 -2.45 10.87 -0.83
CA LEU A 374 -2.18 9.72 0.05
C LEU A 374 -1.14 8.78 -0.54
N HIS A 375 -1.16 8.61 -1.85
CA HIS A 375 -0.33 7.63 -2.53
C HIS A 375 1.18 7.94 -2.52
N PRO A 376 1.63 9.20 -2.71
CA PRO A 376 3.01 9.57 -2.43
C PRO A 376 3.27 9.75 -0.91
N LEU A 377 2.28 10.15 -0.12
CA LEU A 377 2.48 10.42 1.32
C LEU A 377 2.76 9.17 2.16
N VAL A 378 2.02 8.08 1.94
CA VAL A 378 2.19 6.83 2.70
C VAL A 378 3.62 6.27 2.57
N PRO A 379 4.21 6.09 1.37
CA PRO A 379 5.60 5.68 1.27
C PRO A 379 6.58 6.75 1.77
N ALA A 380 6.27 8.05 1.65
CA ALA A 380 7.10 9.14 2.20
C ALA A 380 7.20 9.11 3.73
N ALA A 381 6.25 8.48 4.43
CA ALA A 381 6.32 8.31 5.87
C ALA A 381 7.57 7.53 6.34
N VAL A 382 8.12 6.65 5.49
CA VAL A 382 9.33 5.86 5.80
C VAL A 382 10.59 6.74 5.86
N PRO A 383 10.97 7.52 4.84
CA PRO A 383 12.07 8.48 4.97
C PRO A 383 11.76 9.59 5.98
N ALA A 384 10.50 9.98 6.18
CA ALA A 384 10.13 10.93 7.23
C ALA A 384 10.44 10.42 8.64
N ALA A 385 10.21 9.13 8.90
CA ALA A 385 10.57 8.49 10.15
C ALA A 385 12.09 8.48 10.40
N VAL A 386 12.90 8.34 9.35
CA VAL A 386 14.36 8.51 9.41
C VAL A 386 14.72 9.95 9.75
N GLY A 387 14.09 10.92 9.07
CA GLY A 387 14.32 12.34 9.27
C GLY A 387 14.05 12.79 10.71
N ILE A 388 12.88 12.44 11.27
CA ILE A 388 12.52 12.88 12.62
C ILE A 388 13.42 12.28 13.71
N VAL A 389 13.83 11.03 13.56
CA VAL A 389 14.77 10.40 14.49
C VAL A 389 16.17 11.02 14.37
N ALA A 390 16.60 11.36 13.15
CA ALA A 390 17.85 12.05 12.94
C ALA A 390 17.85 13.44 13.60
N LEU A 391 16.78 14.22 13.45
CA LEU A 391 16.62 15.51 14.13
C LEU A 391 16.62 15.34 15.65
N TRP A 392 15.85 14.38 16.17
CA TRP A 392 15.79 14.10 17.60
C TRP A 392 17.17 13.79 18.18
N ARG A 393 17.97 12.97 17.49
CA ARG A 393 19.33 12.63 17.92
C ARG A 393 20.29 13.82 17.90
N HIS A 394 20.19 14.70 16.89
CA HIS A 394 20.98 15.93 16.87
C HIS A 394 20.60 16.85 18.02
N ALA A 395 19.30 17.06 18.25
CA ALA A 395 18.82 17.88 19.36
C ALA A 395 19.24 17.31 20.73
N SER A 396 19.17 15.99 20.91
CA SER A 396 19.54 15.33 22.17
C SER A 396 21.05 15.33 22.44
N ALA A 397 21.88 15.51 21.41
CA ALA A 397 23.35 15.58 21.57
C ALA A 397 23.84 17.02 21.79
N ALA A 398 22.99 18.02 21.57
CA ALA A 398 23.29 19.43 21.77
C ALA A 398 22.93 19.92 23.20
N VAL A 399 22.24 19.09 23.97
CA VAL A 399 21.91 19.26 25.40
C VAL A 399 22.83 18.36 26.20
#